data_AF-A0A5C3EHL9-F1
#
_entry.id   AF-A0A5C3EHL9-F1
#
_cell.length_a   1.000
_cell.length_b   1.000
_cell.length_c   1.000
_cell.angle_alpha   90.00
_cell.angle_beta   90.00
_cell.angle_gamma   90.00
#
_symmetry.space_group_name_H-M   'P 1'
#
loop_
_entity.id
_entity.type
_entity.pdbx_description
1 polymer ?
#
loop_
_entity_poly.entity_id
_entity_poly.type
_entity_poly.pdbx_seq_one_letter_code
_entity_poly.pdbx_strand_id
1 'polypeptide(L)'
;MFARLSLLFTLSPLILCARQIDQPPRAPDIRNEITETAFSQRHAHQLYRHFLLSENDVASIEPTDQDTYDRFRLHIHEPHARFMLGCSPSDNPEECLFISPYVRERWDRWGRLSREKVIMMLVAKIFEEVKPAGFVHLPEGDPQRIWDWVNHFAVESKDSLVNRWGPLRFDFPPPPWAIDIVPVCSAQTQVRAMLSTRAVDGVAPK
;
A
#
# COMPACT_ATOMS: atom_id res chain seq x y z
N MET A 1 -53.90 8.71 -27.69
CA MET A 1 -53.01 9.71 -27.05
C MET A 1 -52.24 9.00 -25.94
N PHE A 2 -50.98 9.35 -25.72
CA PHE A 2 -50.01 8.75 -24.77
C PHE A 2 -49.17 7.56 -25.28
N ALA A 3 -48.23 7.87 -26.18
CA ALA A 3 -47.05 7.04 -26.43
C ALA A 3 -45.81 7.93 -26.55
N ARG A 4 -45.51 8.75 -25.53
CA ARG A 4 -44.28 9.57 -25.44
C ARG A 4 -44.02 9.98 -23.99
N LEU A 5 -43.55 9.09 -23.12
CA LEU A 5 -42.97 9.49 -21.81
C LEU A 5 -42.31 8.34 -21.04
N SER A 6 -41.61 7.42 -21.70
CA SER A 6 -40.95 6.29 -21.01
C SER A 6 -39.49 6.08 -21.40
N LEU A 7 -38.82 7.12 -21.91
CA LEU A 7 -37.43 7.03 -22.39
C LEU A 7 -36.53 8.14 -21.81
N LEU A 8 -36.82 8.58 -20.58
CA LEU A 8 -36.01 9.58 -19.88
C LEU A 8 -35.55 9.15 -18.48
N PHE A 9 -35.84 7.92 -18.03
CA PHE A 9 -35.51 7.48 -16.66
C PHE A 9 -34.43 6.40 -16.55
N THR A 10 -33.75 6.03 -17.64
CA THR A 10 -32.70 4.99 -17.61
C THR A 10 -31.27 5.51 -17.78
N LEU A 11 -31.07 6.83 -17.93
CA LEU A 11 -29.74 7.43 -18.12
C LEU A 11 -29.19 8.17 -16.88
N SER A 12 -29.95 8.23 -15.78
CA SER A 12 -29.57 9.01 -14.60
C SER A 12 -28.41 8.46 -13.74
N PRO A 13 -28.04 7.16 -13.71
CA PRO A 13 -26.90 6.75 -12.89
C PRO A 13 -25.54 6.96 -13.59
N LEU A 14 -25.50 7.14 -14.91
CA LEU A 14 -24.25 7.32 -15.65
C LEU A 14 -23.70 8.75 -15.58
N ILE A 15 -24.53 9.74 -15.23
CA ILE A 15 -24.12 11.15 -15.17
C ILE A 15 -23.40 11.48 -13.84
N LEU A 16 -23.64 10.70 -12.78
CA LEU A 16 -22.95 10.91 -11.50
C LEU A 16 -21.53 10.32 -11.44
N CYS A 17 -21.23 9.30 -12.24
CA CYS A 17 -19.85 8.77 -12.34
C CYS A 17 -18.95 9.63 -13.24
N ALA A 18 -19.50 10.40 -14.18
CA ALA A 18 -18.73 11.25 -15.08
C ALA A 18 -18.23 12.56 -14.44
N ARG A 19 -18.69 12.88 -13.22
CA ARG A 19 -18.45 14.19 -12.58
C ARG A 19 -17.21 14.27 -11.70
N GLN A 20 -16.41 13.21 -11.64
CA GLN A 20 -15.17 13.17 -10.85
C GLN A 20 -13.95 13.71 -11.61
N ILE A 21 -14.11 14.09 -12.89
CA ILE A 21 -13.01 14.56 -13.75
C ILE A 21 -12.74 16.07 -13.60
N ASP A 22 -13.65 16.84 -12.99
CA ASP A 22 -13.55 18.32 -12.91
C ASP A 22 -13.01 18.87 -11.58
N GLN A 23 -12.39 18.05 -10.72
CA GLN A 23 -11.64 18.64 -9.61
C GLN A 23 -10.36 19.28 -10.16
N PRO A 24 -10.13 20.58 -9.97
CA PRO A 24 -8.88 21.20 -10.37
C PRO A 24 -7.73 20.47 -9.67
N PRO A 25 -6.59 20.24 -10.35
CA PRO A 25 -5.44 19.59 -9.74
C PRO A 25 -5.11 20.31 -8.43
N ARG A 26 -5.24 19.59 -7.32
CA ARG A 26 -4.89 20.11 -6.00
C ARG A 26 -3.43 20.56 -6.08
N ALA A 27 -3.15 21.80 -5.69
CA ALA A 27 -1.79 22.31 -5.69
C ALA A 27 -0.90 21.34 -4.90
N PRO A 28 0.27 20.96 -5.42
CA PRO A 28 1.14 20.00 -4.76
C PRO A 28 1.51 20.55 -3.38
N ASP A 29 1.25 19.76 -2.34
CA ASP A 29 1.77 20.06 -1.01
C ASP A 29 3.27 19.77 -1.02
N ILE A 30 4.05 20.81 -1.32
CA ILE A 30 5.51 20.75 -1.44
C ILE A 30 6.14 20.12 -0.20
N ARG A 31 5.57 20.32 1.00
CA ARG A 31 6.11 19.71 2.22
C ARG A 31 5.92 18.21 2.23
N ASN A 32 4.75 17.74 1.81
CA ASN A 32 4.46 16.33 1.73
C ASN A 32 5.36 15.66 0.68
N GLU A 33 5.51 16.28 -0.49
CA GLU A 33 6.38 15.80 -1.57
C GLU A 33 7.86 15.69 -1.14
N ILE A 34 8.38 16.69 -0.43
CA ILE A 34 9.75 16.65 0.12
C ILE A 34 9.89 15.52 1.14
N THR A 35 8.87 15.33 1.99
CA THR A 35 8.90 14.32 3.05
C THR A 35 8.87 12.91 2.47
N GLU A 36 7.98 12.65 1.51
CA GLU A 36 7.88 11.37 0.79
C GLU A 36 9.17 11.09 0.01
N THR A 37 9.71 12.08 -0.70
CA THR A 37 10.97 11.92 -1.43
C THR A 37 12.13 11.59 -0.48
N ALA A 38 12.27 12.32 0.62
CA ALA A 38 13.30 12.05 1.62
C ALA A 38 13.13 10.66 2.26
N PHE A 39 11.89 10.23 2.50
CA PHE A 39 11.56 8.90 3.01
C PHE A 39 12.02 7.81 2.03
N SER A 40 11.67 7.92 0.75
CA SER A 40 12.06 6.95 -0.28
C SER A 40 13.58 6.89 -0.48
N GLN A 41 14.24 8.04 -0.54
CA GLN A 41 15.70 8.12 -0.71
C GLN A 41 16.46 7.49 0.46
N ARG A 42 16.00 7.70 1.71
CA ARG A 42 16.59 7.04 2.88
C ARG A 42 16.53 5.52 2.78
N HIS A 43 15.41 4.96 2.31
CA HIS A 43 15.24 3.52 2.18
C HIS A 43 15.96 2.96 0.94
N ALA A 44 16.11 3.74 -0.12
CA ALA A 44 16.97 3.39 -1.25
C ALA A 44 18.43 3.18 -0.81
N HIS A 45 18.92 4.01 0.12
CA HIS A 45 20.26 3.81 0.67
C HIS A 45 20.41 2.52 1.47
N GLN A 46 19.39 2.16 2.25
CA GLN A 46 19.33 0.86 2.94
C GLN A 46 19.28 -0.29 1.93
N LEU A 47 18.56 -0.12 0.81
CA LEU A 47 18.49 -1.10 -0.26
C LEU A 47 19.87 -1.41 -0.86
N TYR A 48 20.68 -0.39 -1.18
CA TYR A 48 22.04 -0.61 -1.69
C TYR A 48 22.90 -1.44 -0.72
N ARG A 49 22.73 -1.22 0.59
CA ARG A 49 23.48 -1.92 1.63
C ARG A 49 23.02 -3.37 1.84
N HIS A 50 21.72 -3.58 1.96
CA HIS A 50 21.16 -4.89 2.32
C HIS A 50 21.06 -5.84 1.13
N PHE A 51 20.89 -5.29 -0.07
CA PHE A 51 20.67 -6.07 -1.29
C PHE A 51 21.85 -6.05 -2.26
N LEU A 52 22.97 -5.42 -1.88
CA LEU A 52 24.20 -5.33 -2.69
C LEU A 52 23.97 -4.76 -4.10
N LEU A 53 22.92 -3.95 -4.26
CA LEU A 53 22.67 -3.22 -5.49
C LEU A 53 23.62 -2.02 -5.56
N SER A 54 24.23 -1.79 -6.72
CA SER A 54 25.03 -0.58 -6.95
C SER A 54 24.16 0.56 -7.46
N GLU A 55 24.65 1.80 -7.35
CA GLU A 55 23.98 2.96 -7.95
C GLU A 55 23.79 2.81 -9.47
N ASN A 56 24.67 2.06 -10.14
CA ASN A 56 24.55 1.80 -11.58
C ASN A 56 23.46 0.77 -11.92
N ASP A 57 23.00 -0.01 -10.93
CA ASP A 57 21.90 -0.97 -11.10
C ASP A 57 20.52 -0.28 -10.94
N VAL A 58 20.48 1.00 -10.54
CA VAL A 58 19.25 1.76 -10.28
C VAL A 58 19.20 3.00 -11.16
N ALA A 59 18.14 3.14 -11.96
CA ALA A 59 17.90 4.31 -12.80
C ALA A 59 17.30 5.48 -12.00
N SER A 60 16.30 5.18 -11.18
CA SER A 60 15.60 6.18 -10.39
C SER A 60 14.83 5.55 -9.24
N ILE A 61 14.50 6.38 -8.26
CA ILE A 61 13.61 6.05 -7.14
C ILE A 61 12.37 6.93 -7.27
N GLU A 62 11.20 6.32 -7.41
CA GLU A 62 9.92 7.02 -7.42
C GLU A 62 9.30 6.96 -6.01
N PRO A 63 8.97 8.12 -5.40
CA PRO A 63 8.34 8.15 -4.09
C PRO A 63 6.89 7.68 -4.11
N THR A 64 6.35 7.43 -2.92
CA THR A 64 4.99 6.95 -2.74
C THR A 64 3.95 8.07 -2.81
N ASP A 65 2.83 7.76 -3.45
CA ASP A 65 1.60 8.55 -3.40
C ASP A 65 0.40 7.65 -3.03
N GLN A 66 -0.80 8.23 -2.99
CA GLN A 66 -2.00 7.49 -2.63
C GLN A 66 -2.33 6.35 -3.63
N ASP A 67 -2.16 6.59 -4.94
CA ASP A 67 -2.38 5.56 -5.97
C ASP A 67 -1.42 4.39 -5.79
N THR A 68 -0.16 4.68 -5.44
CA THR A 68 0.86 3.69 -5.12
C THR A 68 0.46 2.85 -3.91
N TYR A 69 -0.05 3.48 -2.85
CA TYR A 69 -0.52 2.76 -1.66
C TYR A 69 -1.73 1.86 -1.97
N ASP A 70 -2.69 2.35 -2.76
CA ASP A 70 -3.87 1.54 -3.16
C ASP A 70 -3.48 0.34 -4.02
N ARG A 71 -2.51 0.51 -4.93
CA ARG A 71 -1.93 -0.59 -5.74
C ARG A 71 -1.13 -1.56 -4.91
N PHE A 72 -0.36 -1.07 -3.95
CA PHE A 72 0.35 -1.90 -2.98
C PHE A 72 -0.63 -2.82 -2.23
N ARG A 73 -1.76 -2.28 -1.79
CA ARG A 73 -2.82 -3.06 -1.14
C ARG A 73 -3.43 -4.13 -2.03
N LEU A 74 -3.37 -4.00 -3.35
CA LEU A 74 -3.75 -5.09 -4.26
C LEU A 74 -2.62 -6.11 -4.37
N HIS A 75 -1.41 -5.64 -4.65
CA HIS A 75 -0.22 -6.46 -4.90
C HIS A 75 0.07 -7.46 -3.78
N ILE A 76 0.06 -7.03 -2.51
CA ILE A 76 0.42 -7.91 -1.37
C ILE A 76 -0.53 -9.09 -1.15
N HIS A 77 -1.72 -9.06 -1.73
CA HIS A 77 -2.69 -10.16 -1.66
C HIS A 77 -2.72 -11.00 -2.94
N GLU A 78 -1.88 -10.70 -3.93
CA GLU A 78 -1.72 -11.57 -5.09
C GLU A 78 -1.10 -12.91 -4.66
N PRO A 79 -1.61 -14.06 -5.15
CA PRO A 79 -1.10 -15.39 -4.77
C PRO A 79 0.41 -15.58 -5.01
N HIS A 80 0.93 -14.85 -6.00
CA HIS A 80 2.32 -14.92 -6.45
C HIS A 80 3.19 -13.79 -5.90
N ALA A 81 2.66 -12.89 -5.06
CA ALA A 81 3.46 -11.87 -4.41
C ALA A 81 4.52 -12.53 -3.53
N ARG A 82 5.78 -12.19 -3.78
CA ARG A 82 6.92 -12.67 -3.02
C ARG A 82 7.78 -11.52 -2.55
N PHE A 83 8.49 -11.77 -1.46
CA PHE A 83 9.26 -10.76 -0.76
C PHE A 83 10.68 -11.26 -0.51
N MET A 84 11.64 -10.37 -0.67
CA MET A 84 13.01 -10.56 -0.22
C MET A 84 13.25 -9.64 0.98
N LEU A 85 13.58 -10.23 2.13
CA LEU A 85 13.79 -9.49 3.36
C LEU A 85 15.23 -9.00 3.48
N GLY A 86 15.42 -7.73 3.82
CA GLY A 86 16.72 -7.10 4.04
C GLY A 86 17.14 -7.00 5.51
N CYS A 87 16.32 -7.43 6.47
CA CYS A 87 16.65 -7.37 7.89
C CYS A 87 16.90 -8.77 8.50
N SER A 88 17.85 -8.85 9.43
CA SER A 88 18.07 -10.06 10.25
C SER A 88 17.28 -9.99 11.56
N PRO A 89 16.72 -11.13 12.05
CA PRO A 89 16.10 -11.19 13.37
C PRO A 89 17.04 -10.82 14.52
N SER A 90 18.36 -11.04 14.35
CA SER A 90 19.38 -10.77 15.37
C SER A 90 19.67 -9.29 15.59
N ASP A 91 19.36 -8.44 14.59
CA ASP A 91 19.89 -7.07 14.55
C ASP A 91 18.99 -6.07 15.28
N ASN A 92 17.88 -6.55 15.84
CA ASN A 92 16.81 -5.78 16.46
C ASN A 92 16.54 -4.41 15.79
N PRO A 93 16.40 -4.33 14.46
CA PRO A 93 16.14 -3.05 13.83
C PRO A 93 14.69 -2.66 14.10
N GLU A 94 14.48 -1.40 14.51
CA GLU A 94 13.17 -0.76 14.65
C GLU A 94 12.35 -0.83 13.34
N GLU A 95 13.06 -1.00 12.22
CA GLU A 95 12.55 -0.91 10.85
C GLU A 95 13.15 -2.04 10.00
N CYS A 96 12.31 -2.79 9.31
CA CYS A 96 12.69 -3.83 8.37
C CYS A 96 12.37 -3.37 6.94
N LEU A 97 13.40 -3.27 6.11
CA LEU A 97 13.25 -3.08 4.67
C LEU A 97 13.11 -4.43 3.97
N PHE A 98 12.18 -4.51 3.03
CA PHE A 98 12.05 -5.63 2.12
C PHE A 98 11.60 -5.16 0.76
N ILE A 99 11.85 -6.00 -0.24
CA ILE A 99 11.51 -5.69 -1.62
C ILE A 99 10.60 -6.75 -2.21
N SER A 100 9.78 -6.35 -3.18
CA SER A 100 8.93 -7.25 -3.95
C SER A 100 9.07 -6.95 -5.45
N PRO A 101 9.29 -7.96 -6.31
CA PRO A 101 9.14 -7.79 -7.74
C PRO A 101 7.71 -7.39 -8.08
N TYR A 102 7.54 -6.31 -8.85
CA TYR A 102 6.24 -5.73 -9.16
C TYR A 102 6.14 -5.32 -10.64
N VAL A 103 4.92 -5.39 -11.19
CA VAL A 103 4.63 -4.94 -12.56
C VAL A 103 3.79 -3.66 -12.54
N ARG A 104 4.47 -2.57 -12.88
CA ARG A 104 3.98 -1.23 -13.18
C ARG A 104 2.98 -1.17 -14.33
N GLU A 105 1.67 -1.16 -14.10
CA GLU A 105 0.68 -0.88 -15.17
C GLU A 105 0.26 0.60 -15.20
N ARG A 106 0.48 1.31 -16.31
CA ARG A 106 0.04 2.70 -16.51
C ARG A 106 -0.75 2.81 -17.82
N TRP A 107 -1.90 3.49 -17.77
CA TRP A 107 -2.64 3.87 -18.98
C TRP A 107 -2.24 5.28 -19.39
N ASP A 108 -1.83 5.46 -20.64
CA ASP A 108 -1.56 6.79 -21.16
C ASP A 108 -2.86 7.53 -21.55
N ARG A 109 -2.72 8.81 -21.91
CA ARG A 109 -3.85 9.67 -22.33
C ARG A 109 -4.57 9.19 -23.60
N TRP A 110 -4.01 8.22 -24.33
CA TRP A 110 -4.58 7.62 -25.53
C TRP A 110 -5.17 6.24 -25.25
N GLY A 111 -5.22 5.81 -23.98
CA GLY A 111 -5.70 4.49 -23.59
C GLY A 111 -4.76 3.36 -23.99
N ARG A 112 -3.46 3.60 -24.12
CA ARG A 112 -2.47 2.54 -24.28
C ARG A 112 -1.94 2.12 -22.92
N LEU A 113 -1.93 0.81 -22.69
CA LEU A 113 -1.36 0.22 -21.50
C LEU A 113 0.15 0.07 -21.68
N SER A 114 0.93 0.70 -20.81
CA SER A 114 2.34 0.41 -20.61
C SER A 114 2.53 -0.47 -19.38
N ARG A 115 3.48 -1.41 -19.49
CA ARG A 115 3.88 -2.33 -18.43
C ARG A 115 5.37 -2.20 -18.20
N GLU A 116 5.75 -1.99 -16.95
CA GLU A 116 7.14 -1.83 -16.54
C GLU A 116 7.43 -2.75 -15.37
N LYS A 117 8.54 -3.49 -15.38
CA LYS A 117 8.97 -4.23 -14.19
C LYS A 117 9.73 -3.27 -13.27
N VAL A 118 9.32 -3.18 -12.02
CA VAL A 118 9.94 -2.34 -10.99
C VAL A 118 10.07 -3.11 -9.69
N ILE A 119 10.98 -2.68 -8.82
CA ILE A 119 11.11 -3.26 -7.48
C ILE A 119 10.33 -2.37 -6.52
N MET A 120 9.29 -2.92 -5.87
CA MET A 120 8.56 -2.21 -4.82
C MET A 120 9.33 -2.33 -3.50
N MET A 121 9.74 -1.22 -2.91
CA MET A 121 10.31 -1.16 -1.57
C MET A 121 9.20 -1.08 -0.54
N LEU A 122 9.29 -1.91 0.50
CA LEU A 122 8.33 -2.01 1.58
C LEU A 122 9.04 -1.89 2.92
N VAL A 123 8.38 -1.22 3.86
CA VAL A 123 8.91 -0.99 5.20
C VAL A 123 7.94 -1.55 6.22
N ALA A 124 8.47 -2.38 7.12
CA ALA A 124 7.78 -2.89 8.29
C ALA A 124 8.39 -2.28 9.55
N LYS A 125 7.55 -1.78 10.45
CA LYS A 125 7.95 -1.34 11.80
C LYS A 125 7.10 -2.06 12.82
N ILE A 126 7.65 -2.25 14.01
CA ILE A 126 6.89 -2.90 15.09
C ILE A 126 5.70 -2.02 15.45
N PHE A 127 4.51 -2.62 15.55
CA PHE A 127 3.23 -1.95 15.83
C PHE A 127 2.75 -0.98 14.74
N GLU A 128 3.37 -0.96 13.56
CA GLU A 128 2.87 -0.20 12.41
C GLU A 128 2.54 -1.15 11.26
N GLU A 129 1.57 -0.71 10.46
CA GLU A 129 1.24 -1.36 9.20
C GLU A 129 2.43 -1.26 8.22
N VAL A 130 2.66 -2.33 7.47
CA VAL A 130 3.56 -2.36 6.33
C VAL A 130 3.10 -1.33 5.30
N LYS A 131 4.02 -0.48 4.86
CA LYS A 131 3.75 0.53 3.84
C LYS A 131 4.81 0.51 2.74
N PRO A 132 4.46 0.93 1.52
CA PRO A 132 5.44 1.15 0.49
C PRO A 132 6.35 2.31 0.87
N ALA A 133 7.62 2.19 0.49
CA ALA A 133 8.60 3.28 0.57
C ALA A 133 8.97 3.85 -0.79
N GLY A 134 8.60 3.18 -1.88
CA GLY A 134 8.79 3.68 -3.24
C GLY A 134 9.00 2.57 -4.24
N PHE A 135 9.20 2.97 -5.49
CA PHE A 135 9.62 2.07 -6.57
C PHE A 135 11.07 2.33 -6.94
N VAL A 136 11.80 1.24 -7.19
CA VAL A 136 13.11 1.28 -7.81
C VAL A 136 12.96 0.92 -9.27
N HIS A 137 13.34 1.86 -10.12
CA HIS A 137 13.42 1.65 -11.56
C HIS A 137 14.81 1.17 -11.90
N LEU A 138 14.90 0.17 -12.77
CA LEU A 138 16.17 -0.35 -13.28
C LEU A 138 16.54 0.38 -14.59
N PRO A 139 17.84 0.49 -14.92
CA PRO A 139 18.28 1.14 -16.15
C PRO A 139 17.70 0.49 -17.41
N GLU A 140 17.52 1.32 -18.44
CA GLU A 140 17.19 0.85 -19.78
C GLU A 140 18.35 -0.04 -20.31
N GLY A 141 18.03 -1.24 -20.81
CA GLY A 141 19.04 -2.21 -21.26
C GLY A 141 18.62 -3.65 -20.98
N ASP A 142 19.60 -4.50 -20.61
CA ASP A 142 19.37 -5.88 -20.17
C ASP A 142 19.46 -6.01 -18.64
N PRO A 143 18.40 -5.63 -17.89
CA PRO A 143 18.35 -5.80 -16.44
C PRO A 143 18.09 -7.28 -16.04
N GLN A 144 18.15 -8.23 -16.97
CA GLN A 144 17.78 -9.63 -16.72
C GLN A 144 18.57 -10.22 -15.55
N ARG A 145 19.87 -9.89 -15.41
CA ARG A 145 20.69 -10.31 -14.27
C ARG A 145 20.09 -9.90 -12.92
N ILE A 146 19.62 -8.65 -12.81
CA ILE A 146 19.00 -8.13 -11.58
C ILE A 146 17.66 -8.82 -11.35
N TRP A 147 16.86 -9.02 -12.41
CA TRP A 147 15.59 -9.74 -12.30
C TRP A 147 15.74 -11.20 -11.91
N ASP A 148 16.71 -11.91 -12.47
CA ASP A 148 17.03 -13.29 -12.10
C ASP A 148 17.41 -13.37 -10.62
N TRP A 149 18.22 -12.42 -10.16
CA TRP A 149 18.59 -12.29 -8.76
C TRP A 149 17.38 -11.99 -7.85
N VAL A 150 16.55 -10.99 -8.18
CA VAL A 150 15.33 -10.66 -7.41
C VAL A 150 14.40 -11.86 -7.36
N ASN A 151 14.16 -12.54 -8.48
CA ASN A 151 13.27 -13.71 -8.53
C ASN A 151 13.84 -14.91 -7.77
N HIS A 152 15.17 -15.04 -7.71
CA HIS A 152 15.82 -16.11 -6.96
C HIS A 152 15.69 -15.93 -5.45
N PHE A 153 15.81 -14.70 -4.95
CA PHE A 153 15.84 -14.41 -3.52
C PHE A 153 14.52 -13.92 -2.93
N ALA A 154 13.60 -13.39 -3.73
CA ALA A 154 12.24 -13.06 -3.29
C ALA A 154 11.41 -14.34 -3.20
N VAL A 155 11.56 -15.05 -2.09
CA VAL A 155 10.92 -16.37 -1.86
C VAL A 155 9.88 -16.35 -0.75
N GLU A 156 9.88 -15.33 0.09
CA GLU A 156 8.98 -15.27 1.24
C GLU A 156 7.57 -14.88 0.79
N SER A 157 6.55 -15.59 1.28
CA SER A 157 5.16 -15.19 1.14
C SER A 157 4.73 -14.32 2.33
N LYS A 158 3.67 -13.54 2.16
CA LYS A 158 3.03 -12.78 3.25
C LYS A 158 2.82 -13.65 4.49
N ASP A 159 2.22 -14.82 4.31
CA ASP A 159 1.92 -15.74 5.41
C ASP A 159 3.19 -16.31 6.05
N SER A 160 4.26 -16.56 5.28
CA SER A 160 5.56 -16.97 5.83
C SER A 160 6.14 -15.91 6.77
N LEU A 161 6.13 -14.63 6.34
CA LEU A 161 6.63 -13.51 7.14
C LEU A 161 5.81 -13.36 8.43
N VAL A 162 4.48 -13.38 8.34
CA VAL A 162 3.57 -13.26 9.50
C VAL A 162 3.71 -14.45 10.45
N ASN A 163 3.79 -15.68 9.93
CA ASN A 163 3.94 -16.88 10.77
C ASN A 163 5.29 -16.92 11.48
N ARG A 164 6.36 -16.43 10.83
CA ARG A 164 7.72 -16.47 11.37
C ARG A 164 7.97 -15.41 12.44
N TRP A 165 7.43 -14.20 12.28
CA TRP A 165 7.75 -13.07 13.17
C TRP A 165 6.54 -12.43 13.87
N GLY A 166 5.34 -12.90 13.55
CA GLY A 166 4.09 -12.43 14.14
C GLY A 166 3.52 -11.17 13.48
N PRO A 167 2.22 -10.93 13.68
CA PRO A 167 1.52 -9.77 13.11
C PRO A 167 1.99 -8.44 13.71
N LEU A 168 2.63 -8.44 14.89
CA LEU A 168 3.16 -7.23 15.51
C LEU A 168 4.33 -6.61 14.72
N ARG A 169 5.05 -7.42 13.93
CA ARG A 169 6.18 -6.95 13.12
C ARG A 169 5.82 -6.81 11.65
N PHE A 170 4.95 -7.67 11.15
CA PHE A 170 4.51 -7.67 9.76
C PHE A 170 2.99 -7.59 9.71
N ASP A 171 2.46 -6.40 9.99
CA ASP A 171 1.04 -6.11 9.87
C ASP A 171 0.74 -5.65 8.43
N PHE A 172 0.20 -6.54 7.60
CA PHE A 172 -0.10 -6.21 6.21
C PHE A 172 -1.53 -5.65 6.08
N PRO A 173 -1.74 -4.54 5.34
CA PRO A 173 -3.06 -3.95 5.21
C PRO A 173 -4.06 -4.94 4.61
N PRO A 174 -5.35 -4.88 4.99
CA PRO A 174 -6.38 -5.68 4.35
C PRO A 174 -6.54 -5.27 2.87
N PRO A 175 -7.02 -6.18 2.01
CA PRO A 175 -7.25 -5.84 0.62
C PRO A 175 -8.33 -4.75 0.51
N PRO A 176 -8.37 -3.96 -0.59
CA PRO A 176 -9.30 -2.84 -0.75
C PRO A 176 -10.78 -3.22 -0.55
N TRP A 177 -11.16 -4.44 -0.94
CA TRP A 177 -12.53 -4.95 -0.83
C TRP A 177 -12.89 -5.50 0.57
N ALA A 178 -11.93 -5.64 1.48
CA ALA A 178 -12.17 -6.10 2.85
C ALA A 178 -12.41 -4.94 3.83
N ILE A 179 -12.44 -3.69 3.35
CA ILE A 179 -12.97 -2.58 4.14
C ILE A 179 -14.47 -2.81 4.25
N ASP A 180 -14.90 -3.42 5.35
CA ASP A 180 -16.30 -3.40 5.74
C ASP A 180 -16.80 -1.97 5.64
N ILE A 181 -17.92 -1.79 4.94
CA ILE A 181 -18.71 -0.57 4.96
C ILE A 181 -19.07 -0.36 6.43
N VAL A 182 -18.26 0.40 7.17
CA VAL A 182 -18.72 1.01 8.40
C VAL A 182 -19.86 1.91 7.92
N PRO A 183 -21.13 1.61 8.25
CA PRO A 183 -22.18 2.53 7.92
C PRO A 183 -21.82 3.81 8.66
N VAL A 184 -21.68 4.91 7.92
CA VAL A 184 -21.45 6.27 8.44
C VAL A 184 -22.65 6.76 9.30
N CYS A 185 -23.53 5.86 9.74
CA CYS A 185 -24.67 6.10 10.60
C CYS A 185 -24.71 5.22 11.87
N SER A 186 -23.58 4.97 12.53
CA SER A 186 -23.62 4.45 13.91
C SER A 186 -22.58 5.05 14.87
N ALA A 187 -22.24 6.34 14.69
CA ALA A 187 -21.41 7.10 15.62
C ALA A 187 -22.11 7.43 16.97
N GLN A 188 -23.05 6.60 17.45
CA GLN A 188 -23.70 6.80 18.76
C GLN A 188 -23.80 5.55 19.66
N THR A 189 -23.31 4.38 19.26
CA THR A 189 -23.54 3.16 20.09
C THR A 189 -22.31 2.67 20.87
N GLN A 190 -21.10 3.22 20.69
CA GLN A 190 -19.92 2.77 21.45
C GLN A 190 -19.49 3.63 22.64
N VAL A 191 -20.18 4.74 22.95
CA VAL A 191 -19.94 5.49 24.21
C VAL A 191 -20.79 4.95 25.37
N ARG A 192 -21.81 4.12 25.11
CA ARG A 192 -22.69 3.57 26.16
C ARG A 192 -22.21 2.24 26.76
N ALA A 193 -21.25 1.56 26.13
CA ALA A 193 -20.70 0.28 26.61
C ALA A 193 -19.49 0.43 27.55
N MET A 194 -18.81 1.59 27.57
CA MET A 194 -17.68 1.84 28.49
C MET A 194 -18.07 2.57 29.80
N LEU A 195 -19.31 3.05 29.91
CA LEU A 195 -19.81 3.70 31.14
C LEU A 195 -20.82 2.84 31.93
N SER A 196 -21.10 1.61 31.50
CA SER A 196 -22.05 0.69 32.13
C SER A 196 -21.40 -0.55 32.77
N THR A 197 -20.15 -0.45 33.23
CA THR A 197 -19.49 -1.48 34.06
C THR A 197 -18.89 -0.91 35.36
N ARG A 198 -19.21 0.34 35.72
CA ARG A 198 -18.90 0.94 37.03
C ARG A 198 -20.16 1.45 37.72
N ALA A 199 -21.12 0.56 38.01
CA ALA A 199 -22.27 0.89 38.84
C ALA A 199 -23.04 -0.34 39.35
N VAL A 200 -22.37 -1.37 39.89
CA VAL A 200 -23.01 -2.28 40.86
C VAL A 200 -21.90 -2.78 41.79
N ASP A 201 -21.81 -2.17 42.97
CA ASP A 201 -21.50 -2.82 44.25
C ASP A 201 -21.61 -1.76 45.34
N GLY A 202 -22.83 -1.61 45.84
CA GLY A 202 -23.12 -0.83 47.02
C GLY A 202 -23.35 -1.74 48.23
N VAL A 203 -22.74 -1.37 49.36
CA VAL A 203 -23.28 -1.43 50.74
C VAL A 203 -23.37 -2.85 51.36
N ALA A 204 -22.95 -3.16 52.60
CA ALA A 204 -22.23 -2.53 53.72
C ALA A 204 -21.95 -3.62 54.79
N PRO A 205 -21.19 -3.35 55.87
CA PRO A 205 -21.44 -4.05 57.13
C PRO A 205 -21.90 -3.10 58.23
N LYS A 206 -22.91 -3.55 58.99
CA LYS A 206 -23.15 -3.14 60.38
C LYS A 206 -22.28 -3.99 61.30
#